data_AF-A0A8J5LSC2-F1
#
_entry.id   AF-A0A8J5LSC2-F1
#
_cell.length_a   1.000
_cell.length_b   1.000
_cell.length_c   1.000
_cell.angle_alpha   90.00
_cell.angle_beta   90.00
_cell.angle_gamma   90.00
#
_symmetry.space_group_name_H-M   'P 1'
#
loop_
_entity.id
_entity.type
_entity.pdbx_description
1 polymer ?
#
loop_
_entity_poly.entity_id
_entity_poly.type
_entity_poly.pdbx_seq_one_letter_code
_entity_poly.pdbx_strand_id
1 'polypeptide(L)' 'MMIALGAAKGLTYLHDVANPPVIYRDMKAANVLLDENFNPKLSDFGLAKLGYGVSGYPTLKFFPKENKAGEDYEAERE' A
#
# COMPACT_ATOMS: atom_id res chain seq x y z
N MET A 1 -4.99 17.11 7.55
CA MET A 1 -4.91 16.69 6.13
C MET A 1 -5.85 15.50 5.90
N MET A 2 -7.05 15.72 5.35
CA MET A 2 -8.06 14.65 5.20
C MET A 2 -7.76 13.68 4.04
N ILE A 3 -7.25 14.20 2.91
CA ILE A 3 -6.95 13.40 1.71
C ILE A 3 -5.83 12.39 1.98
N ALA A 4 -4.70 12.84 2.52
CA ALA A 4 -3.57 11.97 2.85
C ALA A 4 -3.95 10.88 3.87
N LEU A 5 -4.73 11.25 4.89
CA LEU A 5 -5.21 10.30 5.90
C LEU A 5 -6.13 9.24 5.28
N GLY A 6 -7.08 9.63 4.43
CA GLY A 6 -7.98 8.67 3.79
C GLY A 6 -7.27 7.78 2.77
N ALA A 7 -6.30 8.30 2.02
CA ALA A 7 -5.46 7.49 1.13
C ALA A 7 -4.61 6.47 1.93
N ALA A 8 -4.04 6.89 3.06
CA ALA A 8 -3.32 5.99 3.97
C ALA A 8 -4.23 4.90 4.55
N LYS A 9 -5.46 5.24 4.94
CA LYS A 9 -6.47 4.24 5.38
C LYS A 9 -6.80 3.24 4.27
N GLY A 10 -6.93 3.70 3.02
CA GLY A 10 -7.11 2.82 1.86
C GLY A 10 -5.94 1.85 1.68
N LEU A 11 -4.70 2.33 1.83
CA LEU A 11 -3.50 1.49 1.77
C LEU A 11 -3.45 0.47 2.92
N THR A 12 -3.74 0.89 4.16
CA THR A 12 -3.85 -0.01 5.32
C THR A 12 -4.90 -1.10 5.10
N TYR A 13 -6.06 -0.74 4.56
CA TYR A 13 -7.09 -1.73 4.24
C TYR A 13 -6.58 -2.78 3.24
N LEU A 14 -5.89 -2.36 2.18
CA LEU A 14 -5.35 -3.28 1.18
C LEU A 14 -4.28 -4.22 1.76
N HIS A 15 -3.46 -3.75 2.70
CA HIS A 15 -2.37 -4.56 3.27
C HIS A 15 -2.83 -5.49 4.40
N ASP A 16 -3.68 -4.99 5.30
CA ASP A 16 -3.92 -5.63 6.61
C ASP A 16 -5.32 -6.26 6.71
N VAL A 17 -6.28 -5.75 5.94
CA VAL A 17 -7.69 -6.17 6.04
C VAL A 17 -8.12 -7.01 4.85
N ALA A 18 -7.65 -6.69 3.64
CA ALA A 18 -7.94 -7.46 2.44
C ALA A 18 -7.32 -8.87 2.55
N ASN A 19 -8.10 -9.90 2.19
CA ASN A 19 -7.64 -11.28 2.18
C ASN A 19 -7.96 -11.94 0.82
N PRO A 20 -6.95 -12.25 -0.01
CA PRO A 20 -5.52 -12.07 0.25
C PRO A 20 -5.09 -10.59 0.28
N PRO A 21 -4.01 -10.24 0.99
CA PRO A 21 -3.45 -8.90 0.98
C PRO A 21 -3.17 -8.39 -0.44
N VAL A 22 -3.29 -7.09 -0.66
CA VAL A 22 -3.11 -6.47 -1.98
C VAL A 22 -2.00 -5.44 -1.94
N ILE A 23 -0.93 -5.65 -2.71
CA ILE A 23 0.13 -4.66 -2.88
C ILE A 23 -0.28 -3.73 -4.03
N TYR A 24 -0.55 -2.45 -3.72
CA TYR A 24 -1.07 -1.48 -4.69
C TYR A 24 -0.04 -1.03 -5.75
N ARG A 25 1.21 -0.78 -5.33
CA ARG A 25 2.40 -0.44 -6.16
C ARG A 25 2.37 0.82 -7.03
N ASP A 26 1.24 1.50 -7.18
CA ASP A 26 1.14 2.73 -8.00
C ASP A 26 0.62 3.93 -7.20
N MET A 27 1.22 4.17 -6.01
CA MET A 27 0.83 5.29 -5.16
C MET A 27 1.35 6.62 -5.74
N LYS A 28 0.43 7.41 -6.29
CA LYS A 28 0.66 8.77 -6.79
C LYS A 28 -0.59 9.62 -6.67
N ALA A 29 -0.43 10.95 -6.62
CA ALA A 29 -1.55 11.87 -6.46
C ALA A 29 -2.63 11.70 -7.56
N ALA A 30 -2.20 11.43 -8.79
CA ALA A 30 -3.10 11.19 -9.92
C ALA A 30 -4.02 9.98 -9.75
N ASN A 31 -3.68 9.02 -8.88
CA ASN A 31 -4.52 7.84 -8.62
C ASN A 31 -5.34 7.95 -7.33
N VAL A 32 -5.28 9.08 -6.61
CA VAL A 32 -6.17 9.37 -5.48
C VAL A 32 -7.29 10.25 -5.99
N LEU A 33 -8.42 9.62 -6.32
CA LEU A 33 -9.62 10.32 -6.78
C LEU A 33 -10.43 10.82 -5.60
N LEU A 34 -11.24 11.85 -5.81
CA LEU A 34 -12.17 12.38 -4.81
C LEU A 34 -13.59 12.11 -5.28
N ASP A 35 -14.46 11.67 -4.37
CA ASP A 35 -15.89 11.63 -4.64
C ASP A 35 -16.57 13.00 -4.43
N GLU A 36 -17.88 13.06 -4.63
CA GLU A 36 -18.72 14.26 -4.49
C GLU A 36 -18.61 14.91 -3.10
N ASN A 37 -18.22 14.14 -2.08
CA ASN A 37 -18.03 14.58 -0.70
C ASN A 37 -16.55 14.83 -0.36
N PHE A 38 -15.67 14.92 -1.36
CA PHE A 38 -14.22 15.07 -1.20
C PHE A 38 -13.53 13.94 -0.41
N ASN A 39 -14.11 12.74 -0.37
CA ASN A 39 -13.44 11.60 0.23
C ASN A 39 -12.45 10.98 -0.76
N PRO A 40 -11.20 10.70 -0.33
CA PRO A 40 -10.21 10.07 -1.19
C PRO A 40 -10.54 8.60 -1.43
N LYS A 41 -10.36 8.15 -2.68
CA LYS A 41 -10.48 6.77 -3.13
C LYS A 41 -9.26 6.42 -3.96
N LEU A 42 -8.66 5.26 -3.67
CA LEU A 42 -7.60 4.71 -4.52
C LEU A 42 -8.23 4.21 -5.84
N SER A 43 -7.55 4.47 -6.95
CA SER A 43 -7.97 4.08 -8.30
C SER A 43 -6.85 3.35 -9.04
N ASP A 44 -7.04 2.93 -10.28
CA ASP A 44 -6.00 2.30 -11.12
C ASP A 44 -5.20 1.17 -10.43
N PHE A 45 -5.81 -0.01 -10.35
CA PHE A 45 -5.21 -1.21 -9.78
C PHE A 45 -4.44 -2.03 -10.85
N GLY A 46 -4.09 -1.45 -11.99
CA GLY A 46 -3.41 -2.17 -13.09
C GLY A 46 -2.06 -2.76 -12.69
N LEU A 47 -1.40 -2.18 -11.68
CA LEU A 47 -0.15 -2.68 -11.10
C LEU A 47 -0.36 -3.43 -9.78
N ALA A 48 -1.59 -3.60 -9.30
CA ALA A 48 -1.84 -4.27 -8.04
C ALA A 48 -1.53 -5.78 -8.12
N LYS A 49 -1.10 -6.38 -6.99
CA LYS A 49 -0.83 -7.82 -6.88
C LYS A 49 -1.47 -8.40 -5.63
N LEU A 50 -2.04 -9.59 -5.76
CA LEU A 50 -2.58 -10.36 -4.65
C LEU A 50 -1.48 -11.15 -3.96
N GLY A 51 -1.53 -11.18 -2.64
CA GLY A 51 -0.58 -11.86 -1.77
C GLY A 51 0.80 -11.21 -1.73
N TYR A 52 1.55 -11.52 -0.69
CA TYR A 52 2.97 -11.18 -0.58
C TYR A 52 3.87 -12.15 -1.39
N GLY A 53 3.27 -13.02 -2.22
CA GLY A 53 3.94 -14.15 -2.89
C GLY A 53 4.62 -13.83 -4.21
N VAL A 54 5.28 -12.68 -4.35
CA VAL A 54 6.08 -12.34 -5.53
C VAL A 54 7.35 -11.64 -5.10
N SER A 55 8.50 -12.07 -5.62
CA SER A 55 9.80 -11.41 -5.40
C SER A 55 9.70 -9.91 -5.72
N GLY A 56 9.61 -9.08 -4.69
CA GLY A 56 9.39 -7.65 -4.85
C GLY A 56 8.85 -7.02 -3.58
N TYR A 57 9.66 -6.14 -2.99
CA TYR A 57 9.35 -5.45 -1.74
C TYR A 57 8.06 -4.61 -1.88
N PRO A 58 7.08 -4.74 -0.98
CA PRO A 58 5.95 -3.82 -0.93
C PRO A 58 6.48 -2.41 -0.63
N THR A 59 6.02 -1.43 -1.41
CA THR A 59 6.51 -0.04 -1.47
C THR A 59 6.56 0.71 -0.13
N LEU A 60 5.95 0.20 0.95
CA LEU A 60 5.75 0.96 2.19
C LEU A 60 5.97 0.15 3.49
N LYS A 61 6.96 -0.75 3.55
CA LYS A 61 7.68 -0.93 4.83
C LYS A 61 8.82 0.09 4.82
N PHE A 62 8.75 1.07 5.71
CA PHE A 62 9.78 2.09 5.87
C PHE A 62 11.16 1.41 6.01
N PHE A 63 12.01 1.53 4.99
CA PHE A 63 13.39 1.07 5.08
C PHE A 63 14.18 2.13 5.85
N PRO A 64 14.76 1.80 7.02
CA PRO A 64 15.79 2.65 7.61
C PRO A 64 16.87 2.89 6.55
N LYS A 65 17.39 4.12 6.41
CA LYS A 65 18.42 4.48 5.39
C LYS A 65 19.63 3.55 5.36
N GLU A 66 19.82 2.81 6.45
CA GLU A 66 20.95 1.93 6.72
C GLU A 66 20.71 0.50 6.18
N ASN A 67 19.47 0.11 5.89
CA ASN A 67 19.17 -1.22 5.38
C ASN A 67 19.10 -1.25 3.85
N LYS A 68 20.25 -1.57 3.23
CA LYS A 68 20.42 -1.71 1.78
C LYS A 68 20.27 -3.15 1.28
N ALA A 69 20.21 -4.11 2.19
CA ALA A 69 19.95 -5.50 1.86
C ALA A 69 18.46 -5.74 2.08
N GLY A 70 17.78 -6.20 1.04
CA GLY A 70 16.43 -6.68 1.21
C GLY A 70 16.46 -8.04 1.91
N GLU A 71 16.73 -7.99 3.21
CA GLU A 71 16.51 -9.11 4.11
C GLU A 71 15.01 -9.41 4.11
N ASP A 72 14.67 -10.70 3.97
CA ASP A 72 13.30 -11.18 4.01
C ASP A 72 12.71 -10.84 5.38
N TYR A 73 11.99 -9.73 5.44
CA TYR A 73 11.28 -9.27 6.62
C TYR A 73 10.03 -10.12 6.85
N GLU A 74 10.25 -11.34 7.32
CA GLU A 74 9.26 -12.14 8.06
C GLU A 74 9.05 -11.49 9.44
N ALA A 75 8.45 -10.29 9.44
CA ALA A 75 8.00 -9.69 10.68
C ALA A 75 6.88 -10.60 11.23
N GLU A 76 7.21 -11.27 12.32
CA GLU A 76 6.40 -12.19 13.11
C GLU A 76 4.92 -11.82 13.05
N ARG A 77 4.14 -12.70 12.41
CA ARG A 77 2.68 -12.75 12.60
C ARG A 77 2.40 -13.36 13.97
N GLU A 78 2.38 -12.53 15.01
CA GLU A 78 1.55 -12.76 16.19
C GLU A 78 0.33 -11.84 16.16
#